data_AF-A0A7X9FJB7-F1
#
_entry.id   AF-A0A7X9FJB7-F1
#
_cell.length_a   1.000
_cell.length_b   1.000
_cell.length_c   1.000
_cell.angle_alpha   90.00
_cell.angle_beta   90.00
_cell.angle_gamma   90.00
#
_symmetry.space_group_name_H-M   'P 1'
#
loop_
_entity.id
_entity.type
_entity.pdbx_description
1 polymer ?
#
loop_
_entity_poly.entity_id
_entity_poly.type
_entity_poly.pdbx_seq_one_letter_code
_entity_poly.pdbx_strand_id
1 'polypeptide(L)' 'RDSLLVDAGVSFGVSESTKLYVRYSGQFLAQGVQTQAGAVGVRYEF' A
#
# COMPACT_ATOMS: atom_id res chain seq x y z
N ARG A 1 12.48 8.05 -19.70
CA ARG A 1 12.70 8.44 -18.28
C ARG A 1 11.78 7.52 -17.51
N ASP A 2 12.23 6.31 -17.26
CA ASP A 2 11.32 5.18 -17.07
C ASP A 2 11.33 4.82 -15.58
N SER A 3 10.18 5.01 -14.94
CA SER A 3 9.94 4.61 -13.57
C SER A 3 8.72 3.70 -13.52
N LEU A 4 8.89 2.49 -12.98
CA LEU A 4 7.80 1.57 -12.73
C LEU A 4 7.34 1.74 -11.29
N LEU A 5 6.06 2.02 -11.08
CA LEU A 5 5.45 2.02 -9.75
C LEU A 5 4.62 0.74 -9.59
N VAL A 6 4.97 -0.05 -8.58
CA VAL A 6 4.25 -1.25 -8.18
C VAL A 6 3.55 -0.94 -6.87
N ASP A 7 2.26 -1.22 -6.81
CA ASP A 7 1.45 -0.99 -5.61
C ASP A 7 0.54 -2.19 -5.40
N ALA A 8 0.60 -2.76 -4.20
CA ALA A 8 -0.17 -3.93 -3.80
C ALA A 8 -0.73 -3.70 -2.40
N GLY A 9 -1.96 -4.11 -2.17
CA GLY A 9 -2.58 -3.98 -0.85
C GLY A 9 -3.67 -5.00 -0.62
N VAL A 10 -3.94 -5.28 0.64
CA VAL A 10 -5.02 -6.15 1.10
C VAL A 10 -5.85 -5.38 2.12
N SER A 11 -7.16 -5.50 2.01
CA SER A 11 -8.11 -4.95 2.99
C SER A 11 -8.92 -6.07 3.61
N PHE A 12 -9.07 -6.03 4.93
CA PHE A 12 -9.83 -6.99 5.71
C PHE A 12 -10.96 -6.27 6.45
N GLY A 13 -12.20 -6.69 6.21
CA GLY A 13 -13.35 -6.28 7.01
C GLY A 13 -13.35 -7.04 8.33
N VAL A 14 -13.26 -6.33 9.45
CA VAL A 14 -13.35 -6.91 10.81
C VAL A 14 -14.80 -6.90 11.29
N SER A 15 -15.53 -5.84 10.96
CA SER A 15 -16.97 -5.67 11.21
C SER A 15 -17.59 -4.80 10.12
N GLU A 16 -18.91 -4.56 10.17
CA GLU A 16 -19.55 -3.61 9.24
C GLU A 16 -18.95 -2.20 9.33
N SER A 17 -18.52 -1.80 10.54
CA SER A 17 -17.96 -0.48 10.83
C SER A 17 -16.42 -0.42 10.79
N THR A 18 -15.71 -1.55 10.82
CA THR A 18 -14.25 -1.59 10.98
C THR A 18 -13.57 -2.32 9.83
N LYS A 19 -12.62 -1.64 9.18
CA LYS A 19 -11.80 -2.18 8.10
C LYS A 19 -10.32 -1.96 8.40
N LEU A 20 -9.52 -3.02 8.26
CA LEU A 20 -8.06 -2.96 8.31
C LEU A 20 -7.52 -2.95 6.89
N TYR A 21 -6.47 -2.18 6.64
CA TYR A 21 -5.77 -2.20 5.35
C TYR A 21 -4.26 -2.28 5.55
N VAL A 22 -3.63 -3.05 4.68
CA VAL A 22 -2.18 -3.17 4.54
C VAL A 22 -1.85 -2.87 3.10
N ARG A 23 -0.88 -1.97 2.87
CA ARG A 23 -0.44 -1.56 1.54
C ARG A 23 1.07 -1.59 1.48
N TYR A 24 1.61 -2.02 0.36
CA TYR A 24 3.02 -2.03 0.04
C TYR A 24 3.20 -1.46 -1.37
N SER A 25 4.04 -0.44 -1.48
CA SER A 25 4.36 0.22 -2.74
C SER A 25 5.86 0.27 -2.96
N GLY A 26 6.29 0.10 -4.20
CA GLY A 26 7.67 0.18 -4.61
C GLY A 26 7.81 0.96 -5.90
N GLN A 27 8.82 1.84 -5.97
CA GLN A 27 9.16 2.56 -7.20
C GLN A 27 10.54 2.12 -7.67
N PHE A 28 10.59 1.60 -8.89
CA PHE A 28 11.81 1.19 -9.57
C PHE A 28 12.20 2.26 -10.59
N LEU A 29 13.35 2.90 -10.37
CA LEU A 29 13.94 3.84 -11.32
C LEU A 29 14.97 3.10 -12.18
N ALA A 30 15.03 3.43 -13.48
CA ALA A 30 15.91 2.78 -14.46
C ALA A 30 17.42 2.71 -14.10
N GLN A 31 17.88 3.42 -13.07
CA GLN A 31 19.27 3.44 -12.58
C GLN A 31 19.49 2.58 -11.32
N GLY A 32 18.56 1.68 -10.98
CA GLY A 32 18.70 0.76 -9.86
C GLY A 32 18.31 1.33 -8.50
N VAL A 33 17.80 2.56 -8.44
CA VAL A 33 17.22 3.13 -7.23
C VAL A 33 15.83 2.54 -7.03
N GLN A 34 15.68 1.74 -5.97
CA GLN A 34 14.41 1.16 -5.54
C GLN A 34 13.98 1.83 -4.24
N THR A 35 12.81 2.48 -4.23
CA THR A 35 12.17 2.94 -2.99
C THR A 35 11.05 1.98 -2.62
N GLN A 36 10.88 1.70 -1.34
CA GLN A 36 9.85 0.83 -0.80
C GLN A 36 9.13 1.55 0.33
N ALA A 37 7.80 1.51 0.33
CA ALA A 37 6.97 2.09 1.37
C ALA A 37 5.85 1.12 1.74
N GLY A 38 5.73 0.83 3.04
CA GLY A 38 4.63 0.07 3.61
C GLY A 38 3.72 0.96 4.45
N ALA A 39 2.42 0.72 4.38
CA ALA A 39 1.42 1.39 5.21
C ALA A 39 0.46 0.36 5.81
N VAL A 40 0.10 0.58 7.06
CA VAL A 40 -0.98 -0.14 7.75
C VAL A 40 -1.95 0.87 8.31
N GLY A 41 -3.23 0.56 8.31
CA GLY A 41 -4.21 1.45 8.92
C GLY A 41 -5.54 0.79 9.23
N VAL A 42 -6.31 1.54 10.02
CA VAL A 42 -7.63 1.17 10.51
C VAL A 42 -8.60 2.24 10.06
N ARG A 43 -9.70 1.84 9.42
CA ARG A 43 -10.83 2.70 9.11
C ARG A 43 -12.00 2.27 9.98
N TYR A 44 -12.55 3.24 10.71
CA TYR A 44 -13.76 3.08 11.49
C TYR A 44 -14.82 4.05 10.94
N GLU A 45 -16.00 3.53 10.59
CA GLU A 45 -17.17 4.32 10.19
C GLU A 45 -18.16 4.36 11.35
N PHE A 46 -18.51 5.58 11.78
CA PHE A 46 -19.49 5.90 12.82
C PHE A 46 -20.79 6.44 12.22
#